data_AF-A0A1H2AWI7-F1
#
_entry.id   AF-A0A1H2AWI7-F1
#
_cell.length_a   1.000
_cell.length_b   1.000
_cell.length_c   1.000
_cell.angle_alpha   90.00
_cell.angle_beta   90.00
_cell.angle_gamma   90.00
#
_symmetry.space_group_name_H-M   'P 1'
#
loop_
_entity.id
_entity.type
_entity.pdbx_description
1 polymer ?
#
loop_
_entity_poly.entity_id
_entity_poly.type
_entity_poly.pdbx_seq_one_letter_code
_entity_poly.pdbx_strand_id
1 'polypeptide(L)'
;MTEAPPTAQQDDTSLTTDDWPGEPLVLVGNPRLGSTPRSFPTAPESPPDSMIDGHEVADLVVRAASLRGDDHRWYGEPRQDSFAVHKLSTPGGEALLCCVADGVGSKPLSHIGSAALCRLLGPVIAPYAADLLDPEQEGMLRTRLASLITEVSKLLGKKADEYREQPSALSTTLVAALFGPVTGGRRQAVLFAVGDSPAFVLRDGMIEEPFGAEDPVELAGGATAALPASVGEVTASVAELAAGDVVVLCTDGLGNPMKNTGVSDKILAWWQGSPPNMAEFYWQLSFRAQSFGDDRTAVCVWVR
;
A
#
# COMPACT_ATOMS: atom_id res chain seq x y z
N MET A 1 -7.32 -43.42 -12.27
CA MET A 1 -8.60 -42.95 -11.68
C MET A 1 -8.30 -41.58 -11.13
N THR A 2 -8.69 -40.54 -11.85
CA THR A 2 -8.51 -39.13 -11.48
C THR A 2 -9.74 -38.72 -10.67
N GLU A 3 -9.54 -38.39 -9.40
CA GLU A 3 -10.61 -37.85 -8.55
C GLU A 3 -11.08 -36.50 -9.09
N ALA A 4 -12.39 -36.36 -9.21
CA ALA A 4 -13.03 -35.09 -9.56
C ALA A 4 -12.93 -34.12 -8.36
N PRO A 5 -12.81 -32.80 -8.61
CA PRO A 5 -12.77 -31.81 -7.54
C PRO A 5 -14.10 -31.81 -6.75
N PRO A 6 -14.07 -31.47 -5.44
CA PRO A 6 -15.28 -31.41 -4.63
C PRO A 6 -16.25 -30.36 -5.18
N THR A 7 -17.52 -30.73 -5.25
CA THR A 7 -18.60 -29.86 -5.69
C THR A 7 -18.81 -28.77 -4.66
N ALA A 8 -18.57 -27.51 -5.04
CA ALA A 8 -18.88 -26.36 -4.21
C ALA A 8 -20.37 -26.38 -3.83
N GLN A 9 -20.65 -26.35 -2.54
CA GLN A 9 -21.99 -26.10 -2.01
C GLN A 9 -22.41 -24.71 -2.52
N GLN A 10 -23.38 -24.67 -3.42
CA GLN A 10 -24.02 -23.42 -3.81
C GLN A 10 -24.88 -22.97 -2.63
N ASP A 11 -24.34 -22.06 -1.82
CA ASP A 11 -25.17 -21.24 -0.95
C ASP A 11 -26.00 -20.32 -1.85
N ASP A 12 -27.30 -20.58 -1.88
CA ASP A 12 -28.32 -19.76 -2.51
C ASP A 12 -28.42 -18.43 -1.74
N THR A 13 -27.54 -17.49 -2.09
CA THR A 13 -27.69 -16.07 -1.73
C THR A 13 -28.22 -15.35 -2.95
N SER A 14 -29.54 -15.40 -3.13
CA SER A 14 -30.24 -14.55 -4.08
C SER A 14 -30.00 -13.08 -3.68
N LEU A 15 -28.95 -12.47 -4.22
CA LEU A 15 -28.69 -11.04 -4.10
C LEU A 15 -29.86 -10.29 -4.74
N THR A 16 -30.71 -9.68 -3.93
CA THR A 16 -31.71 -8.75 -4.44
C THR A 16 -31.00 -7.49 -4.89
N THR A 17 -31.50 -6.84 -5.93
CA THR A 17 -30.90 -5.61 -6.50
C THR A 17 -30.83 -4.43 -5.51
N ASP A 18 -31.45 -4.56 -4.33
CA ASP A 18 -31.41 -3.59 -3.22
C ASP A 18 -30.25 -3.83 -2.22
N ASP A 19 -29.55 -4.97 -2.31
CA ASP A 19 -28.43 -5.32 -1.41
C ASP A 19 -27.06 -4.92 -1.98
N TRP A 20 -27.03 -4.38 -3.20
CA TRP A 20 -25.80 -3.87 -3.81
C TRP A 20 -25.60 -2.41 -3.39
N PRO A 21 -24.53 -2.05 -2.67
CA PRO A 21 -24.26 -0.65 -2.39
C PRO A 21 -23.75 0.00 -3.68
N GLY A 22 -24.69 0.43 -4.54
CA GLY A 22 -24.44 0.86 -5.92
C GLY A 22 -23.63 2.15 -6.06
N GLU A 23 -23.41 2.88 -4.96
CA GLU A 23 -22.57 4.06 -4.93
C GLU A 23 -21.56 3.93 -3.78
N PRO A 24 -20.33 4.43 -3.94
CA PRO A 24 -19.39 4.47 -2.85
C PRO A 24 -19.92 5.32 -1.68
N LEU A 25 -19.75 4.83 -0.45
CA LEU A 25 -20.21 5.53 0.75
C LEU A 25 -19.53 6.88 0.90
N VAL A 26 -20.29 7.92 1.22
CA VAL A 26 -19.72 9.21 1.64
C VAL A 26 -19.52 9.18 3.15
N LEU A 27 -18.26 9.11 3.61
CA LEU A 27 -17.94 9.10 5.03
C LEU A 27 -17.77 10.52 5.61
N VAL A 28 -17.36 11.48 4.78
CA VAL A 28 -17.12 12.87 5.22
C VAL A 28 -17.64 13.87 4.20
N GLY A 29 -18.44 14.83 4.68
CA GLY A 29 -18.82 16.02 3.92
C GLY A 29 -19.68 15.72 2.68
N ASN A 30 -19.57 16.59 1.67
CA ASN A 30 -20.29 16.46 0.41
C ASN A 30 -19.33 16.58 -0.79
N PRO A 31 -18.67 15.49 -1.20
CA PRO A 31 -17.69 15.50 -2.28
C PRO A 31 -18.33 15.93 -3.61
N ARG A 32 -17.72 16.93 -4.26
CA ARG A 32 -18.31 17.61 -5.42
C ARG A 32 -18.21 16.82 -6.71
N LEU A 33 -17.14 16.04 -6.87
CA LEU A 33 -16.90 15.24 -8.06
C LEU A 33 -17.43 13.83 -7.83
N GLY A 34 -18.16 13.29 -8.79
CA GLY A 34 -18.60 11.89 -8.75
C GLY A 34 -17.55 10.95 -9.35
N SER A 35 -17.60 9.67 -8.96
CA SER A 35 -16.70 8.60 -9.41
C SER A 35 -17.02 8.09 -10.83
N THR A 36 -17.09 9.04 -11.76
CA THR A 36 -17.32 8.82 -13.18
C THR A 36 -15.97 8.68 -13.91
N PRO A 37 -15.74 7.64 -14.73
CA PRO A 37 -14.46 7.43 -15.41
C PRO A 37 -13.98 8.57 -16.32
N ARG A 38 -14.92 9.36 -16.88
CA ARG A 38 -14.67 10.55 -17.71
C ARG A 38 -13.65 10.32 -18.83
N SER A 39 -12.68 11.22 -18.98
CA SER A 39 -11.74 11.27 -20.09
C SER A 39 -10.65 10.23 -19.94
N PHE A 40 -10.30 9.61 -21.07
CA PHE A 40 -9.17 8.67 -21.14
C PHE A 40 -7.85 9.41 -20.83
N PRO A 41 -6.96 8.85 -19.99
CA PRO A 41 -5.68 9.49 -19.71
C PRO A 41 -4.79 9.56 -20.96
N THR A 42 -4.15 10.70 -21.19
CA THR A 42 -3.26 10.87 -22.35
C THR A 42 -1.80 10.56 -22.07
N ALA A 43 -1.46 10.26 -20.80
CA ALA A 43 -0.11 9.91 -20.39
C ALA A 43 0.34 8.56 -20.99
N PRO A 44 1.63 8.38 -21.33
CA PRO A 44 2.13 7.11 -21.82
C PRO A 44 2.00 6.02 -20.76
N GLU A 45 1.75 4.78 -21.18
CA GLU A 45 1.67 3.62 -20.28
C GLU A 45 0.71 3.82 -19.09
N SER A 46 -0.39 4.53 -19.33
CA SER A 46 -1.41 4.75 -18.31
C SER A 46 -1.90 3.41 -17.75
N PRO A 47 -1.87 3.20 -16.42
CA PRO A 47 -2.32 1.96 -15.83
C PRO A 47 -3.85 1.80 -15.98
N PRO A 48 -4.40 0.60 -15.75
CA PRO A 48 -5.83 0.44 -15.54
C PRO A 48 -6.33 1.45 -14.50
N ASP A 49 -7.56 1.93 -14.63
CA ASP A 49 -8.14 2.92 -13.70
C ASP A 49 -8.00 2.48 -12.24
N SER A 50 -8.39 1.24 -11.96
CA SER A 50 -8.28 0.66 -10.64
C SER A 50 -7.75 -0.77 -10.71
N MET A 51 -7.02 -1.20 -9.68
CA MET A 51 -6.47 -2.54 -9.54
C MET A 51 -6.92 -3.13 -8.20
N ILE A 52 -7.14 -4.44 -8.18
CA ILE A 52 -7.38 -5.20 -6.95
C ILE A 52 -6.61 -6.51 -7.02
N ASP A 53 -6.09 -6.94 -5.88
CA ASP A 53 -5.36 -8.19 -5.74
C ASP A 53 -5.57 -8.79 -4.33
N GLY A 54 -5.32 -10.09 -4.20
CA GLY A 54 -5.51 -10.81 -2.94
C GLY A 54 -4.71 -12.09 -2.91
N HIS A 55 -4.08 -12.37 -1.77
CA HIS A 55 -3.18 -13.50 -1.59
C HIS A 55 -3.36 -14.13 -0.21
N GLU A 56 -2.97 -15.40 -0.09
CA GLU A 56 -2.77 -16.07 1.20
C GLU A 56 -1.35 -16.64 1.24
N VAL A 57 -0.62 -16.35 2.31
CA VAL A 57 0.75 -16.85 2.54
C VAL A 57 0.87 -17.28 4.00
N ALA A 58 0.93 -18.60 4.24
CA ALA A 58 0.82 -19.19 5.56
C ALA A 58 -0.46 -18.74 6.31
N ASP A 59 -0.32 -18.02 7.42
CA ASP A 59 -1.39 -17.42 8.25
C ASP A 59 -1.68 -15.95 7.87
N LEU A 60 -1.05 -15.42 6.82
CA LEU A 60 -1.28 -14.06 6.33
C LEU A 60 -2.32 -14.06 5.22
N VAL A 61 -3.32 -13.19 5.33
CA VAL A 61 -4.28 -12.90 4.26
C VAL A 61 -4.08 -11.47 3.80
N VAL A 62 -3.92 -11.29 2.49
CA VAL A 62 -3.67 -9.99 1.87
C VAL A 62 -4.89 -9.52 1.08
N ARG A 63 -5.24 -8.25 1.24
CA ARG A 63 -6.09 -7.51 0.31
C ARG A 63 -5.36 -6.25 -0.13
N ALA A 64 -5.29 -6.02 -1.43
CA ALA A 64 -4.63 -4.86 -1.98
C ALA A 64 -5.49 -4.23 -3.07
N ALA A 65 -5.59 -2.91 -3.09
CA ALA A 65 -6.27 -2.20 -4.15
C ALA A 65 -5.68 -0.80 -4.32
N SER A 66 -5.76 -0.29 -5.55
CA SER A 66 -5.30 1.04 -5.94
C SER A 66 -6.33 1.62 -6.89
N LEU A 67 -7.03 2.66 -6.45
CA LEU A 67 -8.15 3.27 -7.16
C LEU A 67 -7.73 4.64 -7.65
N ARG A 68 -8.05 4.96 -8.92
CA ARG A 68 -7.90 6.32 -9.43
C ARG A 68 -8.80 7.27 -8.66
N GLY A 69 -8.28 8.43 -8.30
CA GLY A 69 -8.99 9.50 -7.64
C GLY A 69 -10.07 10.12 -8.51
N ASP A 70 -11.10 10.69 -7.89
CA ASP A 70 -12.12 11.45 -8.59
C ASP A 70 -11.53 12.72 -9.26
N ASP A 71 -10.50 13.31 -8.67
CA ASP A 71 -9.77 14.46 -9.22
C ASP A 71 -8.98 14.04 -10.46
N HIS A 72 -8.19 12.96 -10.39
CA HIS A 72 -7.46 12.43 -11.54
C HIS A 72 -8.39 12.00 -12.68
N ARG A 73 -9.57 11.41 -12.38
CA ARG A 73 -10.62 11.16 -13.39
C ARG A 73 -11.15 12.46 -14.00
N TRP A 74 -11.37 13.49 -13.18
CA TRP A 74 -11.86 14.77 -13.64
C TRP A 74 -10.87 15.47 -14.58
N TYR A 75 -9.58 15.51 -14.22
CA TYR A 75 -8.53 16.17 -15.00
C TYR A 75 -7.97 15.32 -16.15
N GLY A 76 -8.34 14.04 -16.24
CA GLY A 76 -7.84 13.15 -17.28
C GLY A 76 -6.40 12.68 -17.02
N GLU A 77 -5.96 12.69 -15.76
CA GLU A 77 -4.64 12.25 -15.33
C GLU A 77 -4.67 10.76 -14.95
N PRO A 78 -3.65 9.95 -15.26
CA PRO A 78 -3.64 8.54 -14.88
C PRO A 78 -3.67 8.38 -13.36
N ARG A 79 -4.00 7.18 -12.88
CA ARG A 79 -3.66 6.81 -11.50
C ARG A 79 -2.13 6.81 -11.35
N GLN A 80 -1.63 7.53 -10.36
CA GLN A 80 -0.24 7.72 -10.00
C GLN A 80 0.20 6.80 -8.86
N ASP A 81 -0.74 6.22 -8.11
CA ASP A 81 -0.43 5.21 -7.11
C ASP A 81 -0.18 3.81 -7.68
N SER A 82 0.64 3.03 -6.97
CA SER A 82 0.86 1.60 -7.21
C SER A 82 1.09 0.81 -5.92
N PHE A 83 0.90 -0.51 -6.00
CA PHE A 83 1.31 -1.45 -4.96
C PHE A 83 1.95 -2.70 -5.56
N ALA A 84 2.66 -3.47 -4.73
CA ALA A 84 3.04 -4.83 -5.05
C ALA A 84 3.06 -5.74 -3.81
N VAL A 85 2.87 -7.03 -4.06
CA VAL A 85 2.98 -8.11 -3.08
C VAL A 85 3.98 -9.12 -3.62
N HIS A 86 5.05 -9.37 -2.87
CA HIS A 86 6.14 -10.27 -3.24
C HIS A 86 6.22 -11.39 -2.22
N LYS A 87 5.98 -12.63 -2.66
CA LYS A 87 6.25 -13.81 -1.85
C LYS A 87 7.76 -14.09 -1.86
N LEU A 88 8.37 -14.13 -0.69
CA LEU A 88 9.81 -14.33 -0.48
C LEU A 88 10.07 -15.64 0.27
N SER A 89 11.32 -16.10 0.21
CA SER A 89 11.79 -17.26 0.96
C SER A 89 13.00 -16.88 1.79
N THR A 90 12.97 -17.24 3.07
CA THR A 90 14.10 -17.12 4.01
C THR A 90 14.53 -18.51 4.48
N PRO A 91 15.71 -18.68 5.10
CA PRO A 91 16.08 -19.94 5.74
C PRO A 91 15.07 -20.41 6.81
N GLY A 92 14.34 -19.49 7.44
CA GLY A 92 13.32 -19.77 8.46
C GLY A 92 11.92 -20.07 7.92
N GLY A 93 11.68 -19.93 6.60
CA GLY A 93 10.38 -20.20 5.98
C GLY A 93 9.92 -19.11 5.02
N GLU A 94 8.63 -19.15 4.69
CA GLU A 94 7.98 -18.16 3.81
C GLU A 94 7.92 -16.78 4.48
N ALA A 95 8.31 -15.76 3.73
CA ALA A 95 8.19 -14.36 4.08
C ALA A 95 7.36 -13.63 3.03
N LEU A 96 6.83 -12.46 3.40
CA LEU A 96 6.00 -11.64 2.52
C LEU A 96 6.52 -10.21 2.53
N LEU A 97 6.73 -9.61 1.36
CA LEU A 97 7.01 -8.19 1.24
C LEU A 97 5.85 -7.50 0.54
N CYS A 98 5.23 -6.54 1.21
CA CYS A 98 4.19 -5.68 0.65
C CYS A 98 4.73 -4.26 0.54
N CYS A 99 4.37 -3.54 -0.52
CA CYS A 99 4.67 -2.13 -0.64
C CYS A 99 3.59 -1.35 -1.37
N VAL A 100 3.49 -0.07 -1.03
CA VAL A 100 2.68 0.96 -1.67
C VAL A 100 3.59 2.12 -2.04
N ALA A 101 3.33 2.74 -3.19
CA ALA A 101 4.09 3.86 -3.71
C ALA A 101 3.13 4.92 -4.27
N ASP A 102 3.28 6.15 -3.78
CA ASP A 102 2.52 7.33 -4.20
C ASP A 102 3.34 8.14 -5.20
N GLY A 103 2.86 8.23 -6.44
CA GLY A 103 3.53 8.99 -7.47
C GLY A 103 3.32 10.49 -7.27
N VAL A 104 4.40 11.25 -7.06
CA VAL A 104 4.32 12.71 -6.81
C VAL A 104 3.58 13.43 -7.95
N GLY A 105 2.37 13.93 -7.69
CA GLY A 105 1.47 14.39 -8.75
C GLY A 105 1.96 15.56 -9.60
N SER A 106 2.90 16.36 -9.10
CA SER A 106 3.56 17.41 -9.90
C SER A 106 4.54 16.88 -10.95
N LYS A 107 4.82 15.57 -10.98
CA LYS A 107 5.81 14.96 -11.88
C LYS A 107 5.14 14.21 -13.03
N PRO A 108 5.60 14.41 -14.28
CA PRO A 108 4.87 14.00 -15.47
C PRO A 108 4.77 12.47 -15.67
N LEU A 109 5.68 11.69 -15.08
CA LEU A 109 5.74 10.24 -15.22
C LEU A 109 5.73 9.53 -13.85
N SER A 110 5.13 10.14 -12.83
CA SER A 110 5.09 9.60 -11.48
C SER A 110 4.39 8.24 -11.40
N HIS A 111 3.36 8.00 -12.23
CA HIS A 111 2.67 6.70 -12.36
C HIS A 111 3.58 5.58 -12.87
N ILE A 112 4.57 5.90 -13.71
CA ILE A 112 5.60 4.95 -14.13
C ILE A 112 6.60 4.73 -13.00
N GLY A 113 6.96 5.80 -12.28
CA GLY A 113 7.85 5.76 -11.12
C GLY A 113 7.34 4.85 -10.01
N SER A 114 6.10 5.06 -9.55
CA SER A 114 5.47 4.25 -8.49
C SER A 114 5.35 2.78 -8.91
N ALA A 115 4.89 2.51 -10.13
CA ALA A 115 4.78 1.15 -10.66
C ALA A 115 6.14 0.45 -10.79
N ALA A 116 7.17 1.16 -11.23
CA ALA A 116 8.53 0.63 -11.32
C ALA A 116 9.11 0.35 -9.93
N LEU A 117 8.93 1.26 -8.97
CA LEU A 117 9.40 1.08 -7.60
C LEU A 117 8.83 -0.19 -6.98
N CYS A 118 7.49 -0.35 -7.03
CA CYS A 118 6.82 -1.52 -6.49
C CYS A 118 7.35 -2.84 -7.07
N ARG A 119 7.69 -2.86 -8.37
CA ARG A 119 8.26 -4.05 -9.04
C ARG A 119 9.73 -4.29 -8.68
N LEU A 120 10.53 -3.23 -8.55
CA LEU A 120 11.97 -3.31 -8.30
C LEU A 120 12.31 -3.65 -6.84
N LEU A 121 11.45 -3.29 -5.88
CA LEU A 121 11.73 -3.47 -4.46
C LEU A 121 11.93 -4.95 -4.08
N GLY A 122 11.06 -5.85 -4.56
CA GLY A 122 11.11 -7.27 -4.22
C GLY A 122 12.47 -7.91 -4.50
N PRO A 123 12.99 -7.87 -5.74
CA PRO A 123 14.31 -8.40 -6.08
C PRO A 123 15.48 -7.80 -5.29
N VAL A 124 15.39 -6.52 -4.89
CA VAL A 124 16.44 -5.86 -4.10
C VAL A 124 16.41 -6.30 -2.62
N ILE A 125 15.22 -6.45 -2.04
CA ILE A 125 15.05 -6.85 -0.64
C ILE A 125 15.27 -8.35 -0.44
N ALA A 126 14.84 -9.19 -1.38
CA ALA A 126 14.79 -10.64 -1.22
C ALA A 126 16.10 -11.30 -0.74
N PRO A 127 17.30 -10.94 -1.25
CA PRO A 127 18.57 -11.53 -0.80
C PRO A 127 18.91 -11.21 0.66
N TYR A 128 18.33 -10.14 1.21
CA TYR A 128 18.63 -9.62 2.55
C TYR A 128 17.46 -9.82 3.52
N ALA A 129 16.37 -10.49 3.10
CA ALA A 129 15.15 -10.60 3.89
C ALA A 129 15.41 -11.26 5.26
N ALA A 130 16.21 -12.32 5.31
CA ALA A 130 16.56 -13.00 6.56
C ALA A 130 17.33 -12.08 7.54
N ASP A 131 18.29 -11.33 7.00
CA ASP A 131 19.12 -10.39 7.77
C ASP A 131 18.34 -9.17 8.27
N LEU A 132 17.34 -8.73 7.50
CA LEU A 132 16.45 -7.63 7.91
C LEU A 132 15.48 -8.07 9.00
N LEU A 133 15.10 -9.35 9.02
CA LEU A 133 14.21 -9.98 9.99
C LEU A 133 14.96 -10.59 11.19
N ASP A 134 16.26 -10.35 11.32
CA ASP A 134 17.05 -10.83 12.44
C ASP A 134 17.05 -9.78 13.58
N PRO A 135 16.46 -10.08 14.75
CA PRO A 135 16.46 -9.17 15.90
C PRO A 135 17.87 -8.77 16.35
N GLU A 136 18.88 -9.61 16.14
CA GLU A 136 20.27 -9.27 16.48
C GLU A 136 20.86 -8.17 15.58
N GLN A 137 20.25 -7.93 14.41
CA GLN A 137 20.67 -6.94 13.43
C GLN A 137 19.84 -5.65 13.48
N GLU A 138 18.87 -5.53 14.40
CA GLU A 138 17.96 -4.39 14.48
C GLU A 138 18.70 -3.05 14.60
N GLY A 139 19.82 -3.00 15.34
CA GLY A 139 20.65 -1.80 15.46
C GLY A 139 21.26 -1.28 14.15
N MET A 140 21.33 -2.11 13.11
CA MET A 140 21.81 -1.74 11.76
C MET A 140 20.67 -1.59 10.75
N LEU A 141 19.41 -1.81 11.15
CA LEU A 141 18.27 -1.94 10.25
C LEU A 141 18.09 -0.72 9.35
N ARG A 142 18.02 0.49 9.94
CA ARG A 142 17.85 1.75 9.17
C ARG A 142 18.97 1.95 8.15
N THR A 143 20.23 1.70 8.55
CA THR A 143 21.39 1.83 7.65
C THR A 143 21.35 0.83 6.49
N ARG A 144 20.96 -0.43 6.76
CA ARG A 144 20.81 -1.45 5.71
C ARG A 144 19.70 -1.10 4.74
N LEU A 145 18.53 -0.72 5.27
CA LEU A 145 17.41 -0.26 4.45
C LEU A 145 17.79 0.96 3.60
N ALA A 146 18.48 1.96 4.16
CA ALA A 146 18.96 3.11 3.41
C ALA A 146 19.88 2.71 2.22
N SER A 147 20.75 1.72 2.41
CA SER A 147 21.59 1.19 1.32
C SER A 147 20.76 0.50 0.24
N LEU A 148 19.78 -0.32 0.61
CA LEU A 148 18.91 -1.04 -0.32
C LEU A 148 17.98 -0.07 -1.08
N ILE A 149 17.42 0.92 -0.39
CA ILE A 149 16.61 1.97 -1.01
C ILE A 149 17.45 2.85 -1.95
N THR A 150 18.72 3.10 -1.62
CA THR A 150 19.65 3.78 -2.54
C THR A 150 19.86 2.95 -3.81
N GLU A 151 19.89 1.62 -3.74
CA GLU A 151 19.94 0.76 -4.91
C GLU A 151 18.66 0.84 -5.75
N VAL A 152 17.48 0.76 -5.11
CA VAL A 152 16.18 0.95 -5.81
C VAL A 152 16.13 2.33 -6.49
N SER A 153 16.59 3.37 -5.82
CA SER A 153 16.69 4.74 -6.38
C SER A 153 17.55 4.79 -7.64
N LYS A 154 18.71 4.11 -7.65
CA LYS A 154 19.57 4.02 -8.84
C LYS A 154 18.88 3.29 -9.98
N LEU A 155 18.11 2.23 -9.69
CA LEU A 155 17.35 1.48 -10.70
C LEU A 155 16.21 2.33 -11.28
N LEU A 156 15.52 3.12 -10.46
CA LEU A 156 14.53 4.11 -10.92
C LEU A 156 15.17 5.20 -11.79
N GLY A 157 16.37 5.67 -11.45
CA GLY A 157 17.12 6.60 -12.28
C GLY A 157 17.38 6.03 -13.69
N LYS A 158 17.81 4.76 -13.78
CA LYS A 158 17.96 4.07 -15.07
C LYS A 158 16.64 3.91 -15.81
N LYS A 159 15.55 3.68 -15.08
CA LYS A 159 14.20 3.59 -15.67
C LYS A 159 13.79 4.93 -16.29
N ALA A 160 14.13 6.06 -15.67
CA ALA A 160 13.88 7.39 -16.24
C ALA A 160 14.65 7.62 -17.56
N ASP A 161 15.88 7.11 -17.66
CA ASP A 161 16.68 7.20 -18.89
C ASP A 161 16.00 6.51 -20.09
N GLU A 162 15.24 5.43 -19.88
CA GLU A 162 14.46 4.74 -20.93
C GLU A 162 13.42 5.67 -21.57
N TYR A 163 12.88 6.62 -20.80
CA TYR A 163 11.93 7.64 -21.26
C TYR A 163 12.62 8.94 -21.69
N ARG A 164 13.95 9.00 -21.62
CA ARG A 164 14.77 10.21 -21.86
C ARG A 164 14.38 11.37 -20.94
N GLU A 165 14.00 11.05 -19.72
CA GLU A 165 13.59 12.01 -18.70
C GLU A 165 14.59 12.07 -17.55
N GLN A 166 14.54 13.15 -16.77
CA GLN A 166 15.32 13.23 -15.54
C GLN A 166 14.75 12.26 -14.49
N PRO A 167 15.57 11.74 -13.55
CA PRO A 167 15.09 10.87 -12.48
C PRO A 167 13.90 11.46 -11.70
N SER A 168 13.88 12.79 -11.53
CA SER A 168 12.79 13.50 -10.84
C SER A 168 11.43 13.43 -11.55
N ALA A 169 11.38 13.08 -12.84
CA ALA A 169 10.11 12.86 -13.55
C ALA A 169 9.34 11.64 -13.04
N LEU A 170 10.04 10.66 -12.44
CA LEU A 170 9.49 9.43 -11.89
C LEU A 170 9.39 9.49 -10.36
N SER A 171 9.28 10.70 -9.78
CA SER A 171 9.30 10.83 -8.31
C SER A 171 8.11 10.12 -7.67
N THR A 172 8.38 9.35 -6.62
CA THR A 172 7.39 8.58 -5.87
C THR A 172 7.83 8.40 -4.41
N THR A 173 6.88 8.28 -3.49
CA THR A 173 7.12 7.83 -2.12
C THR A 173 7.28 6.30 -2.07
N LEU A 174 7.54 5.77 -0.87
CA LEU A 174 7.47 4.35 -0.56
C LEU A 174 6.98 4.15 0.88
N VAL A 175 6.06 3.21 1.07
CA VAL A 175 5.82 2.56 2.37
C VAL A 175 5.73 1.06 2.18
N ALA A 176 6.40 0.29 3.02
CA ALA A 176 6.52 -1.17 2.88
C ALA A 176 6.53 -1.89 4.24
N ALA A 177 6.17 -3.17 4.20
CA ALA A 177 6.33 -4.09 5.30
C ALA A 177 6.86 -5.44 4.81
N LEU A 178 7.92 -5.93 5.47
CA LEU A 178 8.47 -7.26 5.33
C LEU A 178 8.03 -8.11 6.52
N PHE A 179 7.16 -9.09 6.27
CA PHE A 179 6.66 -10.04 7.26
C PHE A 179 7.54 -11.28 7.27
N GLY A 180 8.15 -11.58 8.42
CA GLY A 180 8.96 -12.77 8.62
C GLY A 180 8.14 -14.03 8.88
N PRO A 181 8.77 -15.22 8.89
CA PRO A 181 8.13 -16.48 9.21
C PRO A 181 7.47 -16.49 10.59
N VAL A 182 6.44 -17.32 10.77
CA VAL A 182 5.80 -17.52 12.08
C VAL A 182 6.75 -18.22 13.06
N THR A 183 6.98 -17.58 14.20
CA THR A 183 7.81 -18.10 15.30
C THR A 183 7.03 -18.02 16.60
N GLY A 184 6.73 -19.15 17.22
CA GLY A 184 6.00 -19.19 18.50
C GLY A 184 4.58 -18.60 18.46
N GLY A 185 3.92 -18.64 17.29
CA GLY A 185 2.57 -18.06 17.10
C GLY A 185 2.56 -16.55 16.91
N ARG A 186 3.73 -15.93 16.75
CA ARG A 186 3.89 -14.51 16.41
C ARG A 186 4.72 -14.34 15.16
N ARG A 187 4.65 -13.15 14.57
CA ARG A 187 5.47 -12.73 13.44
C ARG A 187 6.13 -11.41 13.72
N GLN A 188 7.42 -11.35 13.45
CA GLN A 188 8.08 -10.07 13.28
C GLN A 188 7.71 -9.48 11.91
N ALA A 189 7.41 -8.19 11.88
CA ALA A 189 7.29 -7.40 10.67
C ALA A 189 8.22 -6.18 10.74
N VAL A 190 8.98 -5.96 9.68
CA VAL A 190 9.82 -4.77 9.50
C VAL A 190 9.08 -3.82 8.60
N LEU A 191 8.65 -2.67 9.13
CA LEU A 191 8.00 -1.61 8.38
C LEU A 191 9.01 -0.51 8.07
N PHE A 192 8.93 0.07 6.87
CA PHE A 192 9.82 1.15 6.48
C PHE A 192 9.21 2.05 5.41
N ALA A 193 9.64 3.31 5.36
CA ALA A 193 9.10 4.32 4.46
C ALA A 193 10.15 5.33 3.98
N VAL A 194 9.84 5.95 2.84
CA VAL A 194 10.44 7.18 2.30
C VAL A 194 9.32 8.10 1.85
N GLY A 195 9.31 9.32 2.38
CA GLY A 195 8.24 10.29 2.14
C GLY A 195 7.18 10.23 3.24
N ASP A 196 5.94 10.55 2.89
CA ASP A 196 4.84 10.78 3.83
C ASP A 196 3.71 9.73 3.75
N SER A 197 3.87 8.68 2.96
CA SER A 197 2.91 7.58 2.90
C SER A 197 2.86 6.80 4.23
N PRO A 198 1.72 6.75 4.91
CA PRO A 198 1.65 6.17 6.25
C PRO A 198 1.48 4.64 6.25
N ALA A 199 1.77 4.06 7.42
CA ALA A 199 1.38 2.71 7.77
C ALA A 199 0.58 2.73 9.08
N PHE A 200 -0.25 1.73 9.30
CA PHE A 200 -1.01 1.55 10.53
C PHE A 200 -1.00 0.08 10.97
N VAL A 201 -1.10 -0.16 12.28
CA VAL A 201 -1.42 -1.47 12.85
C VAL A 201 -2.77 -1.37 13.54
N LEU A 202 -3.75 -2.15 13.08
CA LEU A 202 -5.06 -2.27 13.72
C LEU A 202 -5.00 -3.41 14.74
N ARG A 203 -5.13 -3.07 16.02
CA ARG A 203 -5.04 -4.01 17.13
C ARG A 203 -6.01 -3.61 18.24
N ASP A 204 -6.75 -4.58 18.77
CA ASP A 204 -7.64 -4.39 19.93
C ASP A 204 -8.62 -3.20 19.78
N GLY A 205 -9.06 -2.92 18.55
CA GLY A 205 -9.97 -1.80 18.25
C GLY A 205 -9.28 -0.43 18.23
N MET A 206 -7.96 -0.40 18.19
CA MET A 206 -7.13 0.79 18.13
C MET A 206 -6.33 0.84 16.81
N ILE A 207 -6.01 2.05 16.36
CA ILE A 207 -5.10 2.28 15.24
C ILE A 207 -3.77 2.79 15.80
N GLU A 208 -2.71 2.03 15.62
CA GLU A 208 -1.35 2.40 16.00
C GLU A 208 -0.56 2.88 14.77
N GLU A 209 0.20 3.97 14.92
CA GLU A 209 1.13 4.45 13.90
C GLU A 209 2.54 3.91 14.20
N PRO A 210 3.05 2.92 13.44
CA PRO A 210 4.25 2.17 13.80
C PRO A 210 5.54 3.00 13.67
N PHE A 211 5.53 4.08 12.88
CA PHE A 211 6.65 5.01 12.76
C PHE A 211 6.69 6.06 13.88
N GLY A 212 5.64 6.12 14.73
CA GLY A 212 5.46 7.16 15.73
C GLY A 212 5.05 8.50 15.13
N ALA A 213 4.65 9.42 16.01
CA ALA A 213 4.53 10.84 15.65
C ALA A 213 5.93 11.44 15.62
N GLU A 214 6.69 11.24 14.54
CA GLU A 214 7.87 12.07 14.32
C GLU A 214 7.38 13.52 14.20
N ASP A 215 7.90 14.42 15.04
CA ASP A 215 7.73 15.86 14.84
C ASP A 215 8.06 16.14 13.38
N PRO A 216 7.20 16.86 12.62
CA PRO A 216 7.55 17.21 11.25
C PRO A 216 8.87 17.97 11.35
N VAL A 217 9.97 17.30 10.99
CA VAL A 217 11.18 18.01 10.66
C VAL A 217 10.73 18.85 9.49
N GLU A 218 10.52 20.15 9.75
CA GLU A 218 10.53 21.14 8.70
C GLU A 218 11.86 20.93 8.00
N LEU A 219 11.86 20.09 6.97
CA LEU A 219 12.86 20.08 5.94
C LEU A 219 12.92 21.54 5.52
N ALA A 220 14.01 22.21 5.88
CA ALA A 220 14.27 23.56 5.43
C ALA A 220 14.23 23.54 3.89
N GLY A 221 13.06 23.82 3.32
CA GLY A 221 12.76 23.60 1.90
C GLY A 221 11.37 23.02 1.55
N GLY A 222 10.58 22.49 2.50
CA GLY A 222 9.20 22.06 2.26
C GLY A 222 9.01 20.93 1.23
N ALA A 223 10.07 20.21 0.87
CA ALA A 223 10.02 19.12 -0.09
C ALA A 223 10.00 17.77 0.61
N THR A 224 8.88 17.05 0.56
CA THR A 224 8.77 15.65 0.97
C THR A 224 9.83 14.79 0.27
N ALA A 225 10.50 13.89 1.00
CA ALA A 225 11.44 12.95 0.40
C ALA A 225 10.71 12.08 -0.63
N ALA A 226 11.32 11.89 -1.81
CA ALA A 226 10.73 11.14 -2.90
C ALA A 226 11.82 10.52 -3.78
N LEU A 227 11.70 9.23 -4.04
CA LEU A 227 12.61 8.47 -4.89
C LEU A 227 12.29 8.72 -6.36
N PRO A 228 13.27 8.78 -7.28
CA PRO A 228 14.71 8.69 -7.02
C PRO A 228 15.37 10.05 -6.68
N ALA A 229 14.65 11.16 -6.80
CA ALA A 229 15.21 12.51 -6.74
C ALA A 229 15.82 12.88 -5.38
N SER A 230 15.26 12.39 -4.28
CA SER A 230 15.71 12.61 -2.91
C SER A 230 15.30 11.42 -2.04
N VAL A 231 16.26 10.55 -1.72
CA VAL A 231 16.02 9.39 -0.85
C VAL A 231 15.60 9.81 0.57
N GLY A 232 16.07 10.98 1.05
CA GLY A 232 15.80 11.44 2.41
C GLY A 232 16.31 10.48 3.49
N GLU A 233 15.75 10.59 4.70
CA GLU A 233 15.90 9.59 5.75
C GLU A 233 14.92 8.43 5.49
N VAL A 234 15.39 7.19 5.73
CA VAL A 234 14.52 6.01 5.72
C VAL A 234 14.02 5.79 7.14
N THR A 235 12.73 6.02 7.36
CA THR A 235 12.08 5.68 8.62
C THR A 235 11.82 4.17 8.66
N ALA A 236 12.09 3.54 9.79
CA ALA A 236 11.85 2.11 9.98
C ALA A 236 11.42 1.79 11.41
N SER A 237 10.61 0.75 11.54
CA SER A 237 10.07 0.23 12.79
C SER A 237 9.93 -1.28 12.71
N VAL A 238 10.02 -1.95 13.86
CA VAL A 238 9.81 -3.39 14.00
C VAL A 238 8.54 -3.61 14.81
N ALA A 239 7.62 -4.42 14.30
CA ALA A 239 6.38 -4.78 14.96
C ALA A 239 6.35 -6.30 15.22
N GLU A 240 5.97 -6.68 16.43
CA GLU A 240 5.60 -8.05 16.77
C GLU A 240 4.09 -8.20 16.59
N LEU A 241 3.68 -9.05 15.65
CA LEU A 241 2.29 -9.27 15.27
C LEU A 241 1.76 -10.61 15.82
N ALA A 242 0.53 -10.59 16.29
CA ALA A 242 -0.23 -11.75 16.74
C ALA A 242 -1.50 -11.93 15.90
N ALA A 243 -2.13 -13.10 16.00
CA ALA A 243 -3.42 -13.36 15.37
C ALA A 243 -4.46 -12.30 15.76
N GLY A 244 -5.15 -11.73 14.76
CA GLY A 244 -6.09 -10.63 14.91
C GLY A 244 -5.52 -9.24 14.59
N ASP A 245 -4.20 -9.11 14.46
CA ASP A 245 -3.58 -7.86 14.01
C ASP A 245 -3.75 -7.67 12.50
N VAL A 246 -3.87 -6.40 12.10
CA VAL A 246 -3.89 -6.01 10.68
C VAL A 246 -2.86 -4.92 10.43
N VAL A 247 -1.94 -5.16 9.50
CA VAL A 247 -1.03 -4.11 9.00
C VAL A 247 -1.64 -3.49 7.76
N VAL A 248 -1.78 -2.16 7.77
CA VAL A 248 -2.27 -1.36 6.66
C VAL A 248 -1.14 -0.49 6.14
N LEU A 249 -0.73 -0.70 4.89
CA LEU A 249 0.17 0.19 4.15
C LEU A 249 -0.68 0.99 3.18
N CYS A 250 -0.53 2.31 3.13
CA CYS A 250 -1.38 3.10 2.24
C CYS A 250 -0.76 4.42 1.80
N THR A 251 -1.31 4.99 0.74
CA THR A 251 -1.04 6.37 0.33
C THR A 251 -1.81 7.35 1.19
N ASP A 252 -1.48 8.64 1.03
CA ASP A 252 -2.10 9.70 1.82
C ASP A 252 -3.60 9.86 1.49
N GLY A 253 -4.05 9.41 0.31
CA GLY A 253 -5.45 9.34 -0.08
C GLY A 253 -6.32 8.44 0.80
N LEU A 254 -5.73 7.53 1.59
CA LEU A 254 -6.40 6.83 2.70
C LEU A 254 -5.98 7.42 4.06
N GLY A 255 -4.68 7.63 4.27
CA GLY A 255 -4.16 8.06 5.56
C GLY A 255 -4.65 9.42 6.03
N ASN A 256 -4.77 10.40 5.12
CA ASN A 256 -5.29 11.73 5.47
C ASN A 256 -6.78 11.71 5.87
N PRO A 257 -7.69 11.03 5.15
CA PRO A 257 -9.06 10.81 5.63
C PRO A 257 -9.16 10.15 7.01
N MET A 258 -8.27 9.20 7.32
CA MET A 258 -8.29 8.49 8.62
C MET A 258 -7.99 9.38 9.83
N LYS A 259 -7.47 10.60 9.64
CA LYS A 259 -7.36 11.62 10.71
C LYS A 259 -8.74 12.08 11.21
N ASN A 260 -9.81 11.82 10.45
CA ASN A 260 -11.19 12.03 10.88
C ASN A 260 -11.71 10.79 11.61
N THR A 261 -12.24 10.97 12.83
CA THR A 261 -12.72 9.85 13.66
C THR A 261 -13.84 9.04 13.01
N GLY A 262 -14.72 9.69 12.25
CA GLY A 262 -15.79 8.99 11.52
C GLY A 262 -15.25 8.04 10.44
N VAL A 263 -14.10 8.35 9.85
CA VAL A 263 -13.42 7.48 8.88
C VAL A 263 -12.66 6.38 9.61
N SER A 264 -11.82 6.72 10.60
CA SER A 264 -11.05 5.72 11.35
C SER A 264 -11.94 4.68 12.03
N ASP A 265 -13.07 5.09 12.60
CA ASP A 265 -14.04 4.19 13.24
C ASP A 265 -14.66 3.22 12.23
N LYS A 266 -14.90 3.66 10.98
CA LYS A 266 -15.38 2.78 9.92
C LYS A 266 -14.32 1.83 9.40
N ILE A 267 -13.09 2.30 9.24
CA ILE A 267 -11.96 1.44 8.87
C ILE A 267 -11.74 0.35 9.92
N LEU A 268 -11.74 0.69 11.22
CA LEU A 268 -11.66 -0.29 12.30
C LEU A 268 -12.82 -1.30 12.26
N ALA A 269 -14.05 -0.81 12.09
CA ALA A 269 -15.23 -1.67 12.03
C ALA A 269 -15.19 -2.64 10.83
N TRP A 270 -14.63 -2.21 9.70
CA TRP A 270 -14.49 -3.06 8.52
C TRP A 270 -13.34 -4.06 8.63
N TRP A 271 -12.19 -3.65 9.17
CA TRP A 271 -10.94 -4.40 8.98
C TRP A 271 -10.40 -5.09 10.23
N GLN A 272 -10.70 -4.66 11.46
CA GLN A 272 -10.16 -5.33 12.68
C GLN A 272 -10.62 -6.79 12.83
N GLY A 273 -11.74 -7.16 12.21
CA GLY A 273 -12.31 -8.51 12.27
C GLY A 273 -11.71 -9.47 11.23
N SER A 274 -12.59 -10.14 10.50
CA SER A 274 -12.17 -11.04 9.42
C SER A 274 -11.83 -10.25 8.15
N PRO A 275 -10.86 -10.72 7.33
CA PRO A 275 -10.56 -10.08 6.06
C PRO A 275 -11.82 -10.06 5.17
N PRO A 276 -12.25 -8.91 4.63
CA PRO A 276 -13.35 -8.84 3.69
C PRO A 276 -13.03 -9.64 2.42
N ASN A 277 -14.07 -10.01 1.66
CA ASN A 277 -13.84 -10.54 0.31
C ASN A 277 -13.33 -9.43 -0.62
N MET A 278 -12.84 -9.79 -1.82
CA MET A 278 -12.21 -8.81 -2.72
C MET A 278 -13.18 -7.69 -3.16
N ALA A 279 -14.40 -8.02 -3.55
CA ALA A 279 -15.37 -7.01 -4.00
C ALA A 279 -15.76 -6.05 -2.87
N GLU A 280 -15.94 -6.59 -1.66
CA GLU A 280 -16.21 -5.80 -0.46
C GLU A 280 -15.04 -4.89 -0.10
N PHE A 281 -13.80 -5.40 -0.12
CA PHE A 281 -12.60 -4.60 0.13
C PHE A 281 -12.49 -3.44 -0.86
N TYR A 282 -12.69 -3.71 -2.15
CA TYR A 282 -12.69 -2.67 -3.19
C TYR A 282 -13.74 -1.59 -2.88
N TRP A 283 -14.96 -2.01 -2.56
CA TRP A 283 -16.06 -1.10 -2.28
C TRP A 283 -15.82 -0.26 -1.01
N GLN A 284 -15.31 -0.89 0.06
CA GLN A 284 -14.92 -0.19 1.29
C GLN A 284 -13.84 0.86 1.01
N LEU A 285 -12.80 0.52 0.23
CA LEU A 285 -11.74 1.46 -0.15
C LEU A 285 -12.24 2.55 -1.12
N SER A 286 -13.33 2.29 -1.85
CA SER A 286 -13.94 3.27 -2.77
C SER A 286 -14.64 4.44 -2.07
N PHE A 287 -14.74 4.45 -0.73
CA PHE A 287 -15.46 5.49 0.00
C PHE A 287 -15.07 6.92 -0.41
N ARG A 288 -15.96 7.88 -0.23
CA ARG A 288 -15.73 9.28 -0.58
C ARG A 288 -15.64 10.12 0.68
N ALA A 289 -14.66 11.01 0.71
CA ALA A 289 -14.49 12.00 1.77
C ALA A 289 -14.18 13.36 1.13
N GLN A 290 -14.91 14.39 1.56
CA GLN A 290 -14.75 15.73 1.01
C GLN A 290 -13.31 16.20 1.13
N SER A 291 -12.79 16.81 0.05
CA SER A 291 -11.41 17.28 -0.09
C SER A 291 -10.34 16.19 -0.27
N PHE A 292 -10.73 14.91 -0.37
CA PHE A 292 -9.83 13.79 -0.62
C PHE A 292 -10.21 13.08 -1.93
N GLY A 293 -9.98 13.79 -3.03
CA GLY A 293 -10.28 13.33 -4.39
C GLY A 293 -9.10 12.67 -5.09
N ASP A 294 -7.95 12.55 -4.43
CA ASP A 294 -6.75 11.89 -4.95
C ASP A 294 -6.92 10.37 -5.08
N ASP A 295 -5.95 9.72 -5.70
CA ASP A 295 -5.83 8.27 -5.72
C ASP A 295 -5.88 7.69 -4.31
N ARG A 296 -6.42 6.47 -4.21
CA ARG A 296 -6.46 5.77 -2.93
C ARG A 296 -5.96 4.36 -3.07
N THR A 297 -4.88 4.08 -2.35
CA THR A 297 -4.22 2.79 -2.41
C THR A 297 -3.95 2.24 -1.03
N ALA A 298 -4.25 0.96 -0.85
CA ALA A 298 -3.98 0.25 0.39
C ALA A 298 -3.56 -1.20 0.11
N VAL A 299 -2.60 -1.68 0.91
CA VAL A 299 -2.30 -3.11 1.08
C VAL A 299 -2.53 -3.42 2.56
N CYS A 300 -3.53 -4.26 2.82
CA CYS A 300 -3.89 -4.71 4.16
C CYS A 300 -3.50 -6.18 4.32
N VAL A 301 -2.83 -6.50 5.43
CA VAL A 301 -2.35 -7.85 5.75
C VAL A 301 -2.89 -8.25 7.12
N TRP A 302 -3.79 -9.22 7.14
CA TRP A 302 -4.35 -9.80 8.36
C TRP A 302 -3.52 -11.00 8.81
N VAL A 303 -3.18 -11.04 10.10
CA VAL A 303 -2.55 -12.20 10.74
C VAL A 303 -3.64 -13.09 11.35
N ARG A 304 -3.69 -14.37 10.97
CA ARG A 304 -4.74 -15.32 11.39
C ARG A 304 -4.28 -16.35 12.41
#